data_AF-A0A150WDM4-F1
#
_entry.id   AF-A0A150WDM4-F1
#
_cell.length_a   1.000
_cell.length_b   1.000
_cell.length_c   1.000
_cell.angle_alpha   90.00
_cell.angle_beta   90.00
_cell.angle_gamma   90.00
#
_symmetry.space_group_name_H-M   'P 1'
#
loop_
_entity.id
_entity.type
_entity.pdbx_description
1 polymer ?
#
loop_
_entity_poly.entity_id
_entity_poly.type
_entity_poly.pdbx_seq_one_letter_code
_entity_poly.pdbx_strand_id
1 'polypeptide(L)'
;MKTKKNIFRVSKAVTLLIVLSAIAAMAATTELLYEASGTASFKLYKDTKSELRSTVIQSQDFELARHYTAAEGEKLFLVNIKKTVQRYLDAEGIVGTATWNVRTGDKLQTHLWSRTESATEVNVHPEQPVLVSGLGGCCAEMTGYRLFNIETGRLIMSFNDFAWKEKVVQPFSLEVPNSTLATRYIGAITQDSTRDRDFVEAAPGKKAALLVKYANEMLKQKLQVDMETAQGYGISVMEFSMEKDPSVPGSDKIELQGSDRAVLWNVDGASSPSAISGVILKIVLDAGLGQKTIKIPVRNDELDLDSAVIPSGIEIHPIVKSGGF
;
A
#
# COMPACT_ATOMS: atom_id res chain seq x y z
N MET A 1 2.46 -32.83 71.98
CA MET A 1 1.88 -32.47 70.67
C MET A 1 2.41 -31.12 70.19
N LYS A 2 3.42 -31.10 69.32
CA LYS A 2 3.78 -29.94 68.48
C LYS A 2 4.44 -30.47 67.20
N THR A 3 3.65 -30.66 66.15
CA THR A 3 4.13 -30.85 64.79
C THR A 3 3.34 -29.90 63.88
N LYS A 4 3.98 -29.44 62.79
CA LYS A 4 3.55 -28.45 61.78
C LYS A 4 4.11 -27.04 61.95
N LYS A 5 5.39 -26.85 61.63
CA LYS A 5 5.92 -25.56 61.12
C LYS A 5 6.90 -25.65 59.93
N ASN A 6 7.23 -26.84 59.42
CA ASN A 6 8.28 -26.96 58.38
C ASN A 6 7.77 -27.14 56.94
N ILE A 7 6.47 -27.37 56.69
CA ILE A 7 5.95 -27.63 55.34
C ILE A 7 5.75 -26.32 54.53
N PHE A 8 5.40 -25.21 55.19
CA PHE A 8 5.16 -23.92 54.50
C PHE A 8 6.44 -23.16 54.08
N ARG A 9 7.59 -23.43 54.72
CA ARG A 9 8.87 -22.80 54.32
C ARG A 9 9.47 -23.44 53.07
N VAL A 10 9.30 -24.76 52.90
CA VAL A 10 9.77 -25.48 51.71
C VAL A 10 8.95 -25.09 50.48
N SER A 11 7.63 -24.92 50.62
CA SER A 11 6.77 -24.44 49.51
C SER A 11 7.19 -23.07 49.01
N LYS A 12 7.39 -22.06 49.88
CA LYS A 12 7.86 -20.74 49.43
C LYS A 12 9.25 -20.76 48.81
N ALA A 13 10.16 -21.56 49.35
CA ALA A 13 11.51 -21.70 48.80
C ALA A 13 11.50 -22.37 47.43
N VAL A 14 10.66 -23.39 47.24
CA VAL A 14 10.49 -24.10 45.95
C VAL A 14 9.77 -23.22 44.93
N THR A 15 8.73 -22.48 45.32
CA THR A 15 8.08 -21.52 44.40
C THR A 15 9.03 -20.38 44.03
N LEU A 16 9.84 -19.88 44.98
CA LEU A 16 10.85 -18.86 44.70
C LEU A 16 11.95 -19.40 43.80
N LEU A 17 12.40 -20.66 43.99
CA LEU A 17 13.38 -21.31 43.12
C LEU A 17 12.82 -21.54 41.70
N ILE A 18 11.55 -21.94 41.57
CA ILE A 18 10.89 -22.13 40.28
C ILE A 18 10.75 -20.78 39.56
N VAL A 19 10.32 -19.72 40.25
CA VAL A 19 10.23 -18.37 39.69
C VAL A 19 11.61 -17.82 39.33
N LEU A 20 12.64 -18.01 40.16
CA LEU A 20 14.01 -17.63 39.86
C LEU A 20 14.61 -18.45 38.71
N SER A 21 14.28 -19.73 38.59
CA SER A 21 14.73 -20.58 37.47
C SER A 21 13.99 -20.28 36.17
N ALA A 22 12.73 -19.83 36.23
CA ALA A 22 11.99 -19.33 35.07
C ALA A 22 12.51 -17.95 34.62
N ILE A 23 12.84 -17.06 35.56
CA ILE A 23 13.47 -15.77 35.25
C ILE A 23 14.91 -15.97 34.76
N ALA A 24 15.66 -16.91 35.34
CA ALA A 24 17.00 -17.27 34.88
C ALA A 24 16.97 -18.00 33.52
N ALA A 25 15.94 -18.79 33.23
CA ALA A 25 15.73 -19.36 31.89
C ALA A 25 15.34 -18.28 30.88
N MET A 26 14.51 -17.29 31.25
CA MET A 26 14.21 -16.12 30.42
C MET A 26 15.40 -15.16 30.27
N ALA A 27 16.29 -15.10 31.26
CA ALA A 27 17.52 -14.30 31.20
C ALA A 27 18.68 -15.04 30.50
N ALA A 28 18.66 -16.38 30.50
CA ALA A 28 19.57 -17.23 29.72
C ALA A 28 19.16 -17.29 28.24
N THR A 29 17.88 -17.07 27.92
CA THR A 29 17.47 -16.64 26.57
C THR A 29 17.79 -15.16 26.41
N THR A 30 19.05 -14.84 26.14
CA THR A 30 19.55 -13.52 25.72
C THR A 30 18.96 -13.03 24.38
N GLU A 31 17.79 -13.51 23.99
CA GLU A 31 17.26 -13.47 22.63
C GLU A 31 15.81 -12.96 22.51
N LEU A 32 15.20 -12.48 23.59
CA LEU A 32 13.94 -11.73 23.49
C LEU A 32 14.25 -10.26 23.21
N LEU A 33 14.20 -9.86 21.93
CA LEU A 33 14.16 -8.45 21.57
C LEU A 33 12.76 -7.91 21.90
N TYR A 34 12.69 -7.10 22.95
CA TYR A 34 11.52 -6.32 23.28
C TYR A 34 11.72 -4.90 22.74
N GLU A 35 10.95 -4.54 21.71
CA GLU A 35 10.79 -3.16 21.26
C GLU A 35 9.36 -2.73 21.50
N ALA A 36 9.18 -1.64 22.25
CA ALA A 36 7.86 -1.08 22.56
C ALA A 36 7.59 0.15 21.68
N SER A 37 6.40 0.20 21.05
CA SER A 37 5.85 1.44 20.48
C SER A 37 5.81 2.53 21.55
N GLY A 38 6.37 3.70 21.27
CA GLY A 38 6.76 4.65 22.33
C GLY A 38 6.53 6.13 22.02
N THR A 39 5.71 6.76 22.86
CA THR A 39 5.40 8.20 23.00
C THR A 39 4.86 8.91 21.75
N ALA A 40 3.54 9.03 21.68
CA ALA A 40 2.91 10.12 20.94
C ALA A 40 3.15 11.43 21.72
N SER A 41 3.77 12.44 21.11
CA SER A 41 3.91 13.78 21.73
C SER A 41 3.06 14.80 20.98
N PHE A 42 2.39 15.68 21.73
CA PHE A 42 1.49 16.71 21.22
C PHE A 42 1.99 18.09 21.64
N LYS A 43 2.10 19.02 20.70
CA LYS A 43 2.41 20.43 20.97
C LYS A 43 1.49 21.34 20.17
N LEU A 44 0.89 22.32 20.84
CA LEU A 44 0.14 23.41 20.21
C LEU A 44 1.08 24.60 20.03
N TYR A 45 1.28 25.02 18.78
CA TYR A 45 2.06 26.21 18.44
C TYR A 45 1.14 27.31 17.96
N LYS A 46 1.39 28.56 18.38
CA LYS A 46 0.95 29.76 17.66
C LYS A 46 2.17 30.23 16.87
N ASP A 47 2.13 30.15 15.55
CA ASP A 47 3.24 30.58 14.71
C ASP A 47 3.47 32.09 14.93
N THR A 48 4.69 32.44 15.35
CA THR A 48 5.08 33.82 15.64
C THR A 48 5.14 34.70 14.39
N LYS A 49 5.06 34.11 13.18
CA LYS A 49 5.08 34.82 11.89
C LYS A 49 3.75 34.84 11.13
N SER A 50 2.84 33.91 11.37
CA SER A 50 1.60 33.77 10.57
C SER A 50 0.29 33.85 11.37
N GLU A 51 0.34 34.04 12.70
CA GLU A 51 -0.80 33.94 13.63
C GLU A 51 -1.53 32.58 13.65
N LEU A 52 -1.22 31.66 12.73
CA LEU A 52 -1.88 30.36 12.59
C LEU A 52 -1.54 29.45 13.78
N ARG A 53 -2.58 28.82 14.33
CA ARG A 53 -2.42 27.75 15.32
C ARG A 53 -2.21 26.42 14.62
N SER A 54 -1.28 25.63 15.14
CA SER A 54 -1.02 24.28 14.63
C SER A 54 -0.77 23.28 15.74
N THR A 55 -1.07 22.02 15.45
CA THR A 55 -0.80 20.88 16.32
C THR A 55 0.30 20.04 15.70
N VAL A 56 1.33 19.70 16.47
CA VAL A 56 2.40 18.79 16.05
C VAL A 56 2.25 17.49 16.83
N ILE A 57 2.12 16.39 16.09
CA ILE A 57 2.02 15.03 16.58
C ILE A 57 3.28 14.28 16.15
N GLN A 58 4.05 13.78 17.11
CA GLN A 58 5.16 12.88 16.83
C GLN A 58 4.79 11.48 17.32
N SER A 59 4.98 10.44 16.51
CA SER A 59 4.73 9.05 16.92
C SER A 59 5.88 8.13 16.51
N GLN A 60 6.04 7.04 17.27
CA GLN A 60 6.90 5.92 16.91
C GLN A 60 6.10 4.62 16.97
N ASP A 61 5.98 3.97 15.82
CA ASP A 61 5.19 2.76 15.59
C ASP A 61 6.12 1.64 15.12
N PHE A 62 5.72 0.39 15.40
CA PHE A 62 6.41 -0.81 14.93
C PHE A 62 5.38 -1.73 14.30
N GLU A 63 5.66 -2.21 13.09
CA GLU A 63 4.81 -3.14 12.36
C GLU A 63 5.64 -4.37 11.96
N LEU A 64 5.10 -5.56 12.21
CA LEU A 64 5.71 -6.82 11.80
C LEU A 64 4.98 -7.33 10.56
N ALA A 65 5.65 -7.30 9.41
CA ALA A 65 5.18 -7.94 8.18
C ALA A 65 5.63 -9.39 8.14
N ARG A 66 4.68 -10.26 7.78
CA ARG A 66 4.89 -11.70 7.58
C ARG A 66 4.61 -12.03 6.13
N HIS A 67 5.54 -12.70 5.49
CA HIS A 67 5.42 -13.10 4.09
C HIS A 67 5.73 -14.58 3.94
N TYR A 68 4.89 -15.30 3.19
CA TYR A 68 5.11 -16.71 2.88
C TYR A 68 5.47 -16.85 1.41
N THR A 69 6.59 -17.52 1.14
CA THR A 69 6.97 -17.91 -0.22
C THR A 69 6.93 -19.44 -0.32
N ALA A 70 6.55 -19.95 -1.49
CA ALA A 70 6.56 -21.38 -1.75
C ALA A 70 7.98 -21.98 -1.67
N ALA A 71 9.03 -21.18 -1.95
CA ALA A 71 10.41 -21.63 -2.02
C ALA A 71 11.16 -21.50 -0.68
N GLU A 72 10.96 -20.42 0.07
CA GLU A 72 11.79 -20.06 1.24
C GLU A 72 10.99 -20.10 2.56
N GLY A 73 9.69 -20.42 2.51
CA GLY A 73 8.84 -20.47 3.69
C GLY A 73 8.49 -19.08 4.24
N GLU A 74 8.42 -18.97 5.56
CA GLU A 74 8.10 -17.73 6.26
C GLU A 74 9.30 -16.76 6.30
N LYS A 75 9.09 -15.52 5.86
CA LYS A 75 9.97 -14.38 6.10
C LYS A 75 9.27 -13.36 7.00
N LEU A 76 10.03 -12.82 7.94
CA LEU A 76 9.59 -11.76 8.84
C LEU A 76 10.36 -10.47 8.58
N PHE A 77 9.62 -9.35 8.60
CA PHE A 77 10.17 -8.01 8.43
C PHE A 77 9.65 -7.08 9.52
N LEU A 78 10.56 -6.47 10.27
CA LEU A 78 10.24 -5.46 11.27
C LEU A 78 10.40 -4.07 10.66
N VAL A 79 9.30 -3.32 10.57
CA VAL A 79 9.26 -1.95 10.09
C VAL A 79 9.11 -1.02 11.29
N ASN A 80 10.17 -0.28 11.62
CA ASN A 80 10.14 0.76 12.65
C ASN A 80 9.87 2.09 11.97
N ILE A 81 8.81 2.78 12.41
CA ILE A 81 8.24 3.96 11.76
C ILE A 81 8.27 5.11 12.76
N LYS A 82 8.85 6.23 12.38
CA LYS A 82 8.83 7.50 13.11
C LYS A 82 8.14 8.55 12.26
N LYS A 83 7.04 9.11 12.76
CA LYS A 83 6.24 10.12 12.06
C LYS A 83 6.22 11.43 12.83
N THR A 84 6.29 12.54 12.11
CA THR A 84 5.97 13.87 12.61
C THR A 84 4.93 14.49 11.69
N VAL A 85 3.77 14.83 12.24
CA VAL A 85 2.63 15.39 11.52
C VAL A 85 2.26 16.73 12.12
N GLN A 86 2.18 17.76 11.31
CA GLN A 86 1.71 19.08 11.66
C GLN A 86 0.35 19.34 11.00
N ARG A 87 -0.68 19.64 11.79
CA ARG A 87 -2.02 20.02 11.32
C ARG A 87 -2.28 21.48 11.65
N TYR A 88 -2.68 22.26 10.66
CA TYR A 88 -3.11 23.64 10.86
C TYR A 88 -4.57 23.67 11.34
N LEU A 89 -4.86 24.46 12.36
CA LEU A 89 -6.20 24.58 12.95
C LEU A 89 -7.02 25.69 12.31
N ASP A 90 -6.33 26.71 11.81
CA ASP A 90 -6.94 27.93 11.26
C ASP A 90 -6.82 27.98 9.73
N ALA A 91 -6.32 26.91 9.10
CA ALA A 91 -6.20 26.76 7.66
C ALA A 91 -6.32 25.28 7.27
N GLU A 92 -6.74 25.00 6.04
CA GLU A 92 -6.66 23.66 5.48
C GLU A 92 -5.19 23.28 5.24
N GLY A 93 -4.81 22.08 5.67
CA GLY A 93 -3.48 21.55 5.36
C GLY A 93 -2.92 20.65 6.45
N ILE A 94 -2.21 19.62 5.99
CA ILE A 94 -1.46 18.70 6.81
C ILE A 94 -0.07 18.53 6.19
N VAL A 95 0.97 18.69 7.00
CA VAL A 95 2.34 18.40 6.58
C VAL A 95 2.84 17.23 7.41
N GLY A 96 3.44 16.26 6.76
CA GLY A 96 3.98 15.09 7.42
C GLY A 96 5.39 14.78 6.93
N THR A 97 6.24 14.34 7.85
CA THR A 97 7.50 13.68 7.54
C THR A 97 7.51 12.34 8.26
N ALA A 98 7.76 11.27 7.51
CA ALA A 98 7.94 9.95 8.08
C ALA A 98 9.33 9.41 7.74
N THR A 99 9.98 8.82 8.73
CA THR A 99 11.22 8.06 8.58
C THR A 99 10.95 6.64 9.03
N TRP A 100 11.33 5.65 8.23
CA TRP A 100 11.19 4.25 8.61
C TRP A 100 12.43 3.45 8.26
N ASN A 101 12.66 2.38 9.02
CA ASN A 101 13.71 1.41 8.76
C ASN A 101 13.15 -0.01 8.79
N VAL A 102 13.63 -0.84 7.88
CA VAL A 102 13.23 -2.24 7.76
C VAL A 102 14.37 -3.14 8.22
N ARG A 103 14.03 -4.15 9.02
CA ARG A 103 14.95 -5.20 9.45
C ARG A 103 14.37 -6.58 9.19
N THR A 104 15.24 -7.57 9.00
CA THR A 104 14.89 -8.98 8.82
C THR A 104 15.96 -9.88 9.49
N GLY A 105 15.97 -11.16 9.13
CA GLY A 105 16.93 -12.16 9.59
C GLY A 105 16.62 -12.67 10.99
N ASP A 106 17.52 -13.48 11.52
CA ASP A 106 17.39 -14.03 12.87
C ASP A 106 17.20 -12.90 13.88
N LYS A 107 16.11 -12.99 14.64
CA LYS A 107 15.71 -11.99 15.64
C LYS A 107 15.48 -10.59 15.06
N LEU A 108 15.27 -10.40 13.76
CA LEU A 108 14.93 -9.09 13.18
C LEU A 108 16.01 -8.00 13.39
N GLN A 109 17.29 -8.39 13.40
CA GLN A 109 18.41 -7.48 13.65
C GLN A 109 19.09 -6.98 12.36
N THR A 110 18.95 -7.72 11.25
CA THR A 110 19.61 -7.37 9.99
C THR A 110 18.92 -6.19 9.35
N HIS A 111 19.58 -5.03 9.35
CA HIS A 111 19.08 -3.87 8.63
C HIS A 111 19.06 -4.12 7.12
N LEU A 112 17.90 -3.89 6.50
CA LEU A 112 17.77 -3.94 5.04
C LEU A 112 17.96 -2.55 4.45
N TRP A 113 17.13 -1.60 4.86
CA TRP A 113 17.18 -0.22 4.37
C TRP A 113 16.40 0.73 5.28
N SER A 114 16.62 2.03 5.08
CA SER A 114 15.88 3.12 5.71
C SER A 114 15.49 4.18 4.69
N ARG A 115 14.40 4.89 4.96
CA ARG A 115 13.88 5.94 4.08
C ARG A 115 13.23 7.05 4.89
N THR A 116 13.32 8.27 4.37
CA THR A 116 12.59 9.44 4.86
C THR A 116 11.84 10.08 3.70
N GLU A 117 10.54 10.33 3.88
CA GLU A 117 9.71 11.01 2.88
C GLU A 117 8.77 12.01 3.55
N SER A 118 8.31 12.99 2.77
CA SER A 118 7.10 13.72 3.10
C SER A 118 5.92 12.75 3.07
N ALA A 119 5.40 12.41 4.24
CA ALA A 119 4.31 11.46 4.43
C ALA A 119 3.63 11.69 5.78
N THR A 120 2.31 11.63 5.79
CA THR A 120 1.47 11.71 6.99
C THR A 120 1.17 10.34 7.58
N GLU A 121 1.36 9.29 6.80
CA GLU A 121 1.16 7.91 7.21
C GLU A 121 2.13 6.96 6.51
N VAL A 122 2.39 5.84 7.17
CA VAL A 122 3.12 4.69 6.63
C VAL A 122 2.36 3.46 7.11
N ASN A 123 1.86 2.66 6.18
CA ASN A 123 1.03 1.51 6.43
C ASN A 123 1.69 0.27 5.83
N VAL A 124 1.82 -0.79 6.62
CA VAL A 124 2.42 -2.06 6.18
C VAL A 124 1.30 -3.01 5.77
N HIS A 125 1.44 -3.68 4.62
CA HIS A 125 0.45 -4.66 4.18
C HIS A 125 0.52 -5.90 5.08
N PRO A 126 -0.62 -6.44 5.55
CA PRO A 126 -0.63 -7.55 6.52
C PRO A 126 -0.11 -8.88 5.96
N GLU A 127 -0.26 -9.11 4.65
CA GLU A 127 -0.02 -10.42 4.03
C GLU A 127 1.02 -10.40 2.89
N GLN A 128 1.43 -9.22 2.46
CA GLN A 128 2.26 -9.04 1.26
C GLN A 128 3.49 -8.23 1.64
N PRO A 129 4.64 -8.45 0.98
CA PRO A 129 5.90 -7.81 1.36
C PRO A 129 5.96 -6.38 0.80
N VAL A 130 4.93 -5.58 1.03
CA VAL A 130 4.80 -4.21 0.57
C VAL A 130 4.34 -3.28 1.69
N LEU A 131 4.79 -2.03 1.62
CA LEU A 131 4.32 -0.94 2.48
C LEU A 131 3.93 0.25 1.63
N VAL A 132 3.07 1.09 2.18
CA VAL A 132 2.56 2.29 1.54
C VAL A 132 2.91 3.51 2.38
N SER A 133 3.42 4.57 1.74
CA SER A 133 3.49 5.92 2.33
C SER A 133 2.40 6.79 1.72
N GLY A 134 1.69 7.56 2.55
CA GLY A 134 0.61 8.45 2.14
C GLY A 134 0.91 9.90 2.52
N LEU A 135 0.52 10.86 1.67
CA LEU A 135 0.45 12.28 2.03
C LEU A 135 -0.97 12.74 1.82
N GLY A 136 -1.63 13.11 2.92
CA GLY A 136 -2.94 13.74 2.86
C GLY A 136 -2.92 14.94 1.94
N GLY A 137 -3.91 15.02 1.05
CA GLY A 137 -4.08 16.20 0.21
C GLY A 137 -4.38 17.44 1.05
N CYS A 138 -3.86 18.59 0.64
CA CYS A 138 -4.32 19.89 1.13
C CYS A 138 -5.27 20.52 0.10
N CYS A 139 -6.12 21.47 0.53
CA CYS A 139 -6.84 22.34 -0.40
C CYS A 139 -7.67 21.58 -1.47
N ALA A 140 -8.41 20.54 -1.05
CA ALA A 140 -9.19 19.65 -1.91
C ALA A 140 -8.42 18.73 -2.88
N GLU A 141 -7.08 18.65 -2.79
CA GLU A 141 -6.30 17.64 -3.53
C GLU A 141 -6.62 16.22 -3.03
N MET A 142 -6.66 15.26 -3.95
CA MET A 142 -6.88 13.86 -3.60
C MET A 142 -5.61 13.23 -3.02
N THR A 143 -5.74 12.54 -1.89
CA THR A 143 -4.61 11.91 -1.18
C THR A 143 -3.84 10.95 -2.09
N GLY A 144 -2.52 11.13 -2.13
CA GLY A 144 -1.61 10.36 -2.97
C GLY A 144 -0.71 9.44 -2.15
N TYR A 145 -0.55 8.22 -2.67
CA TYR A 145 0.15 7.10 -2.06
C TYR A 145 1.32 6.62 -2.92
N ARG A 146 2.32 6.03 -2.26
CA ARG A 146 3.45 5.34 -2.89
C ARG A 146 3.61 3.95 -2.29
N LEU A 147 3.64 2.94 -3.16
CA LEU A 147 3.82 1.54 -2.81
C LEU A 147 5.30 1.15 -2.93
N PHE A 148 5.86 0.54 -1.89
CA PHE A 148 7.24 0.09 -1.82
C PHE A 148 7.33 -1.40 -1.56
N ASN A 149 8.30 -2.05 -2.19
CA ASN A 149 8.70 -3.41 -1.83
C ASN A 149 9.46 -3.37 -0.50
N ILE A 150 9.02 -4.16 0.50
CA ILE A 150 9.61 -4.17 1.85
C ILE A 150 11.02 -4.75 1.86
N GLU A 151 11.32 -5.74 1.04
CA GLU A 151 12.62 -6.41 1.04
C GLU A 151 13.71 -5.51 0.44
N THR A 152 13.40 -4.84 -0.66
CA THR A 152 14.37 -4.07 -1.45
C THR A 152 14.31 -2.56 -1.23
N GLY A 153 13.22 -2.05 -0.66
CA GLY A 153 12.98 -0.62 -0.51
C GLY A 153 12.72 0.11 -1.81
N ARG A 154 12.54 -0.59 -2.93
CA ARG A 154 12.26 0.01 -4.24
C ARG A 154 10.82 0.53 -4.29
N LEU A 155 10.64 1.69 -4.93
CA LEU A 155 9.32 2.20 -5.29
C LEU A 155 8.76 1.32 -6.41
N ILE A 156 7.58 0.74 -6.18
CA ILE A 156 6.87 -0.05 -7.18
C ILE A 156 6.03 0.90 -8.03
N MET A 157 5.18 1.71 -7.39
CA MET A 157 4.29 2.65 -8.06
C MET A 157 3.73 3.72 -7.13
N SER A 158 3.14 4.76 -7.71
CA SER A 158 2.30 5.75 -7.03
C SER A 158 0.84 5.56 -7.44
N PHE A 159 -0.10 5.90 -6.56
CA PHE A 159 -1.54 5.83 -6.82
C PHE A 159 -2.32 6.78 -5.91
N ASN A 160 -3.55 7.09 -6.26
CA ASN A 160 -4.51 7.76 -5.40
C ASN A 160 -5.50 6.75 -4.81
N ASP A 161 -6.07 7.09 -3.65
CA ASP A 161 -7.18 6.34 -3.08
C ASP A 161 -8.52 6.96 -3.51
N PHE A 162 -9.22 6.27 -4.41
CA PHE A 162 -10.55 6.67 -4.88
C PHE A 162 -11.68 6.13 -4.00
N ALA A 163 -11.37 5.24 -3.04
CA ALA A 163 -12.34 4.61 -2.16
C ALA A 163 -12.43 5.29 -0.77
N TRP A 164 -11.59 6.29 -0.51
CA TRP A 164 -11.57 7.08 0.74
C TRP A 164 -11.46 6.21 1.99
N LYS A 165 -10.58 5.21 1.94
CA LYS A 165 -10.38 4.26 3.01
C LYS A 165 -9.65 4.91 4.16
N GLU A 166 -10.02 4.46 5.36
CA GLU A 166 -9.36 4.92 6.58
C GLU A 166 -7.88 4.53 6.65
N LYS A 167 -7.52 3.35 6.12
CA LYS A 167 -6.15 2.85 6.03
C LYS A 167 -5.89 2.24 4.66
N VAL A 168 -4.95 2.82 3.93
CA VAL A 168 -4.52 2.34 2.61
C VAL A 168 -3.22 1.55 2.75
N VAL A 169 -3.27 0.27 2.40
CA VAL A 169 -2.11 -0.67 2.46
C VAL A 169 -1.64 -1.14 1.08
N GLN A 170 -2.45 -0.93 0.03
CA GLN A 170 -2.16 -1.27 -1.36
C GLN A 170 -3.20 -0.60 -2.28
N PRO A 171 -2.93 -0.50 -3.60
CA PRO A 171 -3.97 -0.23 -4.60
C PRO A 171 -4.78 -1.52 -4.88
N PHE A 172 -5.42 -1.61 -6.04
CA PHE A 172 -6.02 -2.87 -6.47
C PHE A 172 -4.93 -3.92 -6.66
N SER A 173 -5.20 -5.16 -6.27
CA SER A 173 -4.25 -6.26 -6.33
C SER A 173 -4.85 -7.48 -7.01
N LEU A 174 -4.03 -8.16 -7.82
CA LEU A 174 -4.36 -9.46 -8.37
C LEU A 174 -3.40 -10.50 -7.79
N GLU A 175 -3.96 -11.55 -7.23
CA GLU A 175 -3.22 -12.64 -6.63
C GLU A 175 -3.55 -13.96 -7.30
N VAL A 176 -2.52 -14.78 -7.46
CA VAL A 176 -2.66 -16.18 -7.88
C VAL A 176 -2.23 -17.06 -6.71
N PRO A 177 -3.17 -17.79 -6.09
CA PRO A 177 -2.84 -18.73 -5.03
C PRO A 177 -1.85 -19.81 -5.49
N ASN A 178 -1.05 -20.30 -4.54
CA ASN A 178 -0.07 -21.41 -4.71
C ASN A 178 0.86 -21.27 -5.94
N SER A 179 1.09 -20.05 -6.40
CA SER A 179 1.84 -19.74 -7.61
C SER A 179 3.26 -19.28 -7.28
N THR A 180 4.16 -19.44 -8.26
CA THR A 180 5.49 -18.80 -8.22
C THR A 180 5.47 -17.35 -8.73
N LEU A 181 4.30 -16.84 -9.14
CA LEU A 181 4.16 -15.51 -9.70
C LEU A 181 3.87 -14.49 -8.60
N ALA A 182 4.58 -13.36 -8.61
CA ALA A 182 4.37 -12.27 -7.65
C ALA A 182 2.98 -11.62 -7.75
N THR A 183 2.48 -11.01 -6.68
CA THR A 183 1.24 -10.22 -6.71
C THR A 183 1.34 -9.06 -7.70
N ARG A 184 0.24 -8.75 -8.39
CA ARG A 184 0.14 -7.61 -9.30
C ARG A 184 -0.59 -6.48 -8.62
N TYR A 185 -0.21 -5.26 -8.92
CA TYR A 185 -0.79 -4.04 -8.39
C TYR A 185 -1.29 -3.18 -9.54
N ILE A 186 -2.54 -2.73 -9.46
CA ILE A 186 -3.17 -1.84 -10.42
C ILE A 186 -3.64 -0.61 -9.66
N GLY A 187 -3.11 0.55 -10.02
CA GLY A 187 -3.52 1.81 -9.42
C GLY A 187 -3.55 2.90 -10.45
N ALA A 188 -4.22 4.00 -10.11
CA ALA A 188 -4.25 5.19 -10.92
C ALA A 188 -3.82 6.41 -10.12
N ILE A 189 -3.22 7.36 -10.79
CA ILE A 189 -2.90 8.68 -10.24
C ILE A 189 -3.52 9.75 -11.15
N THR A 190 -4.18 10.75 -10.56
CA THR A 190 -4.78 11.88 -11.30
C THR A 190 -3.74 12.95 -11.58
N GLN A 191 -4.00 13.77 -12.61
CA GLN A 191 -3.04 14.80 -13.08
C GLN A 191 -2.72 15.87 -12.02
N ASP A 192 -3.68 16.16 -11.15
CA ASP A 192 -3.53 17.09 -10.03
C ASP A 192 -2.74 16.51 -8.85
N SER A 193 -2.34 15.24 -8.90
CA SER A 193 -1.56 14.62 -7.83
C SER A 193 -0.12 15.15 -7.79
N THR A 194 0.30 15.59 -6.61
CA THR A 194 1.67 16.07 -6.36
C THR A 194 2.70 14.93 -6.21
N ARG A 195 2.26 13.67 -6.15
CA ARG A 195 3.12 12.50 -5.88
C ARG A 195 3.88 11.99 -7.10
N ASP A 196 3.44 12.37 -8.29
CA ASP A 196 3.93 11.82 -9.54
C ASP A 196 3.90 12.86 -10.65
N ARG A 197 4.90 12.83 -11.52
CA ARG A 197 5.09 13.81 -12.61
C ARG A 197 5.26 13.13 -13.96
N ASP A 198 4.84 11.88 -14.04
CA ASP A 198 5.00 11.01 -15.21
C ASP A 198 4.04 11.32 -16.36
N PHE A 199 3.19 12.36 -16.23
CA PHE A 199 2.23 12.76 -17.25
C PHE A 199 2.96 13.35 -18.45
N VAL A 200 2.52 12.96 -19.66
CA VAL A 200 2.99 13.52 -20.92
C VAL A 200 1.94 14.46 -21.51
N GLU A 201 2.31 15.17 -22.57
CA GLU A 201 1.38 16.04 -23.29
C GLU A 201 0.16 15.22 -23.77
N ALA A 202 -1.04 15.75 -23.48
CA ALA A 202 -2.28 15.08 -23.85
C ALA A 202 -2.52 15.15 -25.36
N ALA A 203 -3.29 14.20 -25.88
CA ALA A 203 -3.71 14.20 -27.29
C ALA A 203 -4.41 15.51 -27.68
N PRO A 204 -4.27 15.96 -28.96
CA PRO A 204 -4.87 17.21 -29.41
C PRO A 204 -6.37 17.31 -29.10
N GLY A 205 -6.76 18.44 -28.49
CA GLY A 205 -8.15 18.70 -28.08
C GLY A 205 -8.59 18.03 -26.78
N LYS A 206 -7.70 17.31 -26.08
CA LYS A 206 -7.97 16.63 -24.80
C LYS A 206 -7.12 17.17 -23.66
N LYS A 207 -7.43 16.76 -22.44
CA LYS A 207 -6.59 16.95 -21.25
C LYS A 207 -6.28 15.61 -20.61
N ALA A 208 -5.12 15.50 -19.97
CA ALA A 208 -4.75 14.29 -19.25
C ALA A 208 -5.66 14.09 -18.04
N ALA A 209 -6.31 12.93 -17.95
CA ALA A 209 -7.19 12.59 -16.84
C ALA A 209 -6.40 11.91 -15.72
N LEU A 210 -5.75 10.80 -16.05
CA LEU A 210 -5.04 9.95 -15.09
C LEU A 210 -3.97 9.09 -15.77
N LEU A 211 -3.04 8.60 -14.96
CA LEU A 211 -2.10 7.55 -15.31
C LEU A 211 -2.51 6.26 -14.63
N VAL A 212 -2.85 5.23 -15.40
CA VAL A 212 -3.02 3.86 -14.92
C VAL A 212 -1.65 3.19 -14.90
N LYS A 213 -1.30 2.58 -13.77
CA LYS A 213 -0.06 1.84 -13.57
C LYS A 213 -0.38 0.39 -13.25
N TYR A 214 0.29 -0.51 -13.96
CA TYR A 214 0.27 -1.94 -13.70
C TYR A 214 1.68 -2.38 -13.31
N ALA A 215 1.81 -3.00 -12.15
CA ALA A 215 3.08 -3.41 -11.58
C ALA A 215 3.00 -4.80 -10.98
N ASN A 216 4.15 -5.43 -10.78
CA ASN A 216 4.33 -6.58 -9.90
C ASN A 216 5.45 -6.24 -8.91
N GLU A 217 6.53 -7.02 -8.86
CA GLU A 217 7.78 -6.65 -8.18
C GLU A 217 8.39 -5.35 -8.73
N MET A 218 8.03 -4.97 -9.96
CA MET A 218 8.41 -3.72 -10.61
C MET A 218 7.27 -3.14 -11.46
N LEU A 219 7.36 -1.85 -11.80
CA LEU A 219 6.43 -1.22 -12.73
C LEU A 219 6.57 -1.85 -14.13
N LYS A 220 5.49 -2.43 -14.66
CA LYS A 220 5.46 -3.06 -15.98
C LYS A 220 4.87 -2.14 -17.05
N GLN A 221 3.80 -1.43 -16.72
CA GLN A 221 3.04 -0.67 -17.71
C GLN A 221 2.54 0.63 -17.13
N LYS A 222 2.55 1.67 -17.97
CA LYS A 222 1.94 2.96 -17.68
C LYS A 222 1.12 3.40 -18.87
N LEU A 223 -0.16 3.66 -18.62
CA LEU A 223 -1.13 4.12 -19.61
C LEU A 223 -1.63 5.49 -19.20
N GLN A 224 -1.54 6.48 -20.08
CA GLN A 224 -2.22 7.75 -19.89
C GLN A 224 -3.61 7.67 -20.50
N VAL A 225 -4.59 8.17 -19.75
CA VAL A 225 -5.94 8.40 -20.24
C VAL A 225 -6.10 9.89 -20.44
N ASP A 226 -6.42 10.29 -21.66
CA ASP A 226 -6.79 11.66 -22.01
C ASP A 226 -8.29 11.74 -22.30
N MET A 227 -8.90 12.85 -21.94
CA MET A 227 -10.34 13.06 -22.11
C MET A 227 -10.67 14.47 -22.62
N GLU A 228 -11.66 14.57 -23.50
CA GLU A 228 -12.29 15.83 -23.87
C GLU A 228 -13.00 16.45 -22.67
N THR A 229 -12.84 17.75 -22.48
CA THR A 229 -13.43 18.47 -21.34
C THR A 229 -14.35 19.58 -21.81
N ALA A 230 -15.52 19.71 -21.20
CA ALA A 230 -16.35 20.90 -21.38
C ALA A 230 -15.62 22.16 -20.89
N GLN A 231 -15.91 23.30 -21.49
CA GLN A 231 -15.29 24.56 -21.08
C GLN A 231 -15.60 24.86 -19.60
N GLY A 232 -14.55 25.11 -18.82
CA GLY A 232 -14.66 25.42 -17.39
C GLY A 232 -14.73 24.21 -16.45
N TYR A 233 -14.72 22.97 -16.97
CA TYR A 233 -14.76 21.76 -16.16
C TYR A 233 -13.36 21.16 -15.93
N GLY A 234 -13.16 20.62 -14.73
CA GLY A 234 -12.08 19.67 -14.40
C GLY A 234 -12.51 18.23 -14.71
N ILE A 235 -11.54 17.32 -14.77
CA ILE A 235 -11.82 15.89 -14.93
C ILE A 235 -11.95 15.27 -13.54
N SER A 236 -12.98 14.45 -13.35
CA SER A 236 -13.23 13.73 -12.09
C SER A 236 -13.26 12.23 -12.34
N VAL A 237 -12.56 11.49 -11.48
CA VAL A 237 -12.66 10.03 -11.43
C VAL A 237 -13.86 9.68 -10.55
N MET A 238 -14.93 9.22 -11.17
CA MET A 238 -16.18 8.86 -10.50
C MET A 238 -16.12 7.45 -9.91
N GLU A 239 -15.41 6.55 -10.59
CA GLU A 239 -15.24 5.16 -10.17
C GLU A 239 -13.92 4.62 -10.72
N PHE A 240 -13.21 3.85 -9.90
CA PHE A 240 -12.07 3.05 -10.31
C PHE A 240 -12.22 1.70 -9.60
N SER A 241 -12.47 0.62 -10.34
CA SER A 241 -12.87 -0.68 -9.78
C SER A 241 -12.43 -1.85 -10.66
N MET A 242 -12.47 -3.07 -10.11
CA MET A 242 -12.23 -4.31 -10.85
C MET A 242 -13.52 -5.12 -10.97
N GLU A 243 -13.76 -5.72 -12.13
CA GLU A 243 -14.86 -6.65 -12.37
C GLU A 243 -14.37 -7.93 -13.06
N LYS A 244 -15.15 -9.01 -12.98
CA LYS A 244 -14.84 -10.27 -13.68
C LYS A 244 -15.02 -10.08 -15.19
N ASP A 245 -14.12 -10.66 -16.00
CA ASP A 245 -14.27 -10.71 -17.45
C ASP A 245 -15.12 -11.92 -17.87
N PRO A 246 -16.39 -11.75 -18.26
CA PRO A 246 -17.23 -12.89 -18.66
C PRO A 246 -16.77 -13.55 -19.97
N SER A 247 -15.89 -12.91 -20.74
CA SER A 247 -15.36 -13.47 -21.98
C SER A 247 -14.25 -14.51 -21.75
N VAL A 248 -13.66 -14.55 -20.55
CA VAL A 248 -12.58 -15.48 -20.20
C VAL A 248 -13.15 -16.73 -19.53
N PRO A 249 -12.90 -17.94 -20.06
CA PRO A 249 -13.33 -19.18 -19.42
C PRO A 249 -12.80 -19.29 -17.98
N GLY A 250 -13.68 -19.65 -17.04
CA GLY A 250 -13.32 -19.81 -15.63
C GLY A 250 -13.32 -18.51 -14.82
N SER A 251 -13.68 -17.37 -15.40
CA SER A 251 -13.77 -16.10 -14.66
C SER A 251 -14.82 -16.11 -13.55
N ASP A 252 -15.79 -17.02 -13.62
CA ASP A 252 -16.76 -17.31 -12.55
C ASP A 252 -16.07 -17.71 -11.24
N LYS A 253 -14.92 -18.39 -11.32
CA LYS A 253 -14.10 -18.83 -10.17
C LYS A 253 -13.28 -17.72 -9.53
N ILE A 254 -13.11 -16.57 -10.19
CA ILE A 254 -12.36 -15.45 -9.62
C ILE A 254 -13.11 -14.93 -8.39
N GLU A 255 -12.40 -14.58 -7.33
CA GLU A 255 -13.00 -13.96 -6.15
C GLU A 255 -12.57 -12.51 -6.06
N LEU A 256 -13.54 -11.60 -5.97
CA LEU A 256 -13.29 -10.21 -5.62
C LEU A 256 -13.47 -10.07 -4.11
N GLN A 257 -12.37 -10.00 -3.39
CA GLN A 257 -12.33 -9.89 -1.94
C GLN A 257 -12.29 -8.41 -1.53
N GLY A 258 -13.40 -7.94 -0.96
CA GLY A 258 -13.59 -6.53 -0.67
C GLY A 258 -13.61 -5.70 -1.96
N SER A 259 -13.13 -4.45 -1.88
CA SER A 259 -13.09 -3.54 -3.02
C SER A 259 -11.80 -3.64 -3.85
N ASP A 260 -10.72 -4.26 -3.34
CA ASP A 260 -9.36 -4.01 -3.84
C ASP A 260 -8.52 -5.26 -4.14
N ARG A 261 -9.01 -6.47 -3.88
CA ARG A 261 -8.25 -7.70 -4.14
C ARG A 261 -9.05 -8.62 -5.04
N ALA A 262 -8.44 -9.09 -6.10
CA ALA A 262 -8.96 -10.17 -6.92
C ALA A 262 -8.05 -11.39 -6.75
N VAL A 263 -8.65 -12.54 -6.42
CA VAL A 263 -7.96 -13.83 -6.34
C VAL A 263 -8.34 -14.65 -7.57
N LEU A 264 -7.34 -14.96 -8.39
CA LEU A 264 -7.50 -15.64 -9.68
C LEU A 264 -7.43 -17.16 -9.49
N TRP A 265 -8.45 -17.76 -8.88
CA TRP A 265 -8.50 -19.20 -8.62
C TRP A 265 -8.52 -20.08 -9.87
N ASN A 266 -8.96 -19.54 -11.00
CA ASN A 266 -8.94 -20.24 -12.27
C ASN A 266 -7.52 -20.56 -12.77
N VAL A 267 -6.50 -19.91 -12.21
CA VAL A 267 -5.10 -20.06 -12.59
C VAL A 267 -4.21 -20.46 -11.40
N ASP A 268 -4.81 -21.04 -10.36
CA ASP A 268 -4.11 -21.59 -9.19
C ASP A 268 -2.95 -22.51 -9.60
N GLY A 269 -1.79 -22.35 -8.93
CA GLY A 269 -0.57 -23.10 -9.26
C GLY A 269 0.12 -22.70 -10.57
N ALA A 270 -0.38 -21.69 -11.30
CA ALA A 270 0.25 -21.25 -12.54
C ALA A 270 1.66 -20.70 -12.28
N SER A 271 2.60 -21.02 -13.17
CA SER A 271 3.97 -20.49 -13.15
C SER A 271 4.26 -19.55 -14.32
N SER A 272 3.31 -19.41 -15.26
CA SER A 272 3.46 -18.58 -16.47
C SER A 272 2.63 -17.30 -16.38
N PRO A 273 3.19 -16.13 -16.72
CA PRO A 273 2.43 -14.87 -16.81
C PRO A 273 1.25 -14.92 -17.80
N SER A 274 1.32 -15.77 -18.83
CA SER A 274 0.21 -15.95 -19.78
C SER A 274 -1.09 -16.43 -19.15
N ALA A 275 -1.01 -17.04 -17.96
CA ALA A 275 -2.19 -17.48 -17.22
C ALA A 275 -2.96 -16.30 -16.58
N ILE A 276 -2.34 -15.12 -16.39
CA ILE A 276 -2.98 -13.99 -15.71
C ILE A 276 -4.01 -13.33 -16.63
N SER A 277 -5.29 -13.67 -16.39
CA SER A 277 -6.42 -13.15 -17.14
C SER A 277 -7.74 -13.29 -16.35
N GLY A 278 -8.81 -12.67 -16.85
CA GLY A 278 -10.16 -12.85 -16.33
C GLY A 278 -10.68 -11.71 -15.46
N VAL A 279 -9.94 -10.61 -15.36
CA VAL A 279 -10.35 -9.38 -14.66
C VAL A 279 -10.36 -8.22 -15.65
N ILE A 280 -11.30 -7.30 -15.48
CA ILE A 280 -11.41 -6.04 -16.20
C ILE A 280 -11.23 -4.90 -15.21
N LEU A 281 -10.34 -3.96 -15.53
CA LEU A 281 -10.28 -2.67 -14.87
C LEU A 281 -11.37 -1.76 -15.44
N LYS A 282 -12.26 -1.26 -14.58
CA LYS A 282 -13.32 -0.32 -14.93
C LYS A 282 -12.98 1.06 -14.37
N ILE A 283 -13.04 2.07 -15.24
CA ILE A 283 -12.79 3.47 -14.88
C ILE A 283 -13.95 4.30 -15.38
N VAL A 284 -14.57 5.10 -14.51
CA VAL A 284 -15.64 6.03 -14.89
C VAL A 284 -15.14 7.45 -14.69
N LEU A 285 -15.15 8.24 -15.77
CA LEU A 285 -14.71 9.63 -15.79
C LEU A 285 -15.86 10.56 -16.15
N ASP A 286 -15.86 11.76 -15.58
CA ASP A 286 -16.72 12.86 -16.01
C ASP A 286 -15.89 14.14 -16.14
N ALA A 287 -16.18 14.93 -17.17
CA ALA A 287 -15.57 16.23 -17.43
C ALA A 287 -16.58 17.25 -17.99
N GLY A 288 -17.83 17.18 -17.54
CA GLY A 288 -18.92 18.06 -17.97
C GLY A 288 -19.56 17.67 -19.31
N LEU A 289 -19.23 16.49 -19.83
CA LEU A 289 -19.77 15.91 -21.08
C LEU A 289 -20.50 14.57 -20.82
N GLY A 290 -20.89 14.34 -19.56
CA GLY A 290 -21.49 13.10 -19.09
C GLY A 290 -20.46 12.01 -18.78
N GLN A 291 -20.88 11.02 -18.01
CA GLN A 291 -20.03 9.92 -17.59
C GLN A 291 -19.56 9.06 -18.77
N LYS A 292 -18.27 8.76 -18.78
CA LYS A 292 -17.60 7.89 -19.75
C LYS A 292 -17.00 6.71 -19.02
N THR A 293 -17.38 5.50 -19.40
CA THR A 293 -16.86 4.26 -18.80
C THR A 293 -15.85 3.62 -19.72
N ILE A 294 -14.61 3.50 -19.23
CA ILE A 294 -13.53 2.74 -19.84
C ILE A 294 -13.50 1.35 -19.20
N LYS A 295 -13.30 0.31 -20.01
CA LYS A 295 -13.04 -1.05 -19.53
C LYS A 295 -11.76 -1.58 -20.17
N ILE A 296 -10.77 -1.95 -19.37
CA ILE A 296 -9.48 -2.47 -19.84
C ILE A 296 -9.29 -3.88 -19.27
N PRO A 297 -9.42 -4.94 -20.08
CA PRO A 297 -9.15 -6.31 -19.64
C PRO A 297 -7.69 -6.50 -19.23
N VAL A 298 -7.46 -7.38 -18.25
CA VAL A 298 -6.14 -7.92 -17.95
C VAL A 298 -5.97 -9.21 -18.73
N ARG A 299 -4.95 -9.28 -19.59
CA ARG A 299 -4.61 -10.48 -20.37
C ARG A 299 -3.10 -10.62 -20.48
N ASN A 300 -2.62 -11.86 -20.33
CA ASN A 300 -1.18 -12.18 -20.38
C ASN A 300 -0.33 -11.30 -19.45
N ASP A 301 -0.84 -11.02 -18.25
CA ASP A 301 -0.17 -10.21 -17.22
C ASP A 301 0.08 -8.74 -17.63
N GLU A 302 -0.81 -8.18 -18.46
CA GLU A 302 -0.80 -6.78 -18.91
C GLU A 302 -2.23 -6.22 -19.03
N LEU A 303 -2.35 -4.89 -19.04
CA LEU A 303 -3.58 -4.19 -19.42
C LEU A 303 -3.70 -4.18 -20.95
N ASP A 304 -4.68 -4.92 -21.46
CA ASP A 304 -4.91 -5.14 -22.89
C ASP A 304 -5.73 -4.01 -23.51
N LEU A 305 -5.04 -3.15 -24.27
CA LEU A 305 -5.67 -2.05 -25.00
C LEU A 305 -6.39 -2.51 -26.27
N ASP A 306 -6.00 -3.64 -26.86
CA ASP A 306 -6.60 -4.12 -28.12
C ASP A 306 -8.02 -4.64 -27.87
N SER A 307 -8.29 -5.13 -26.66
CA SER A 307 -9.62 -5.57 -26.22
C SER A 307 -10.35 -4.55 -25.33
N ALA A 308 -9.82 -3.33 -25.17
CA ALA A 308 -10.42 -2.33 -24.30
C ALA A 308 -11.68 -1.71 -24.89
N VAL A 309 -12.66 -1.41 -24.04
CA VAL A 309 -13.83 -0.60 -24.40
C VAL A 309 -13.52 0.85 -24.04
N ILE A 310 -13.29 1.68 -25.06
CA ILE A 310 -12.96 3.10 -24.90
C ILE A 310 -14.08 3.93 -25.56
N PRO A 311 -14.85 4.72 -24.79
CA PRO A 311 -15.93 5.52 -25.33
C PRO A 311 -15.39 6.75 -26.10
N SER A 312 -16.24 7.35 -26.92
CA SER A 312 -15.89 8.57 -27.66
C SER A 312 -15.49 9.72 -26.72
N GLY A 313 -14.51 10.51 -27.15
CA GLY A 313 -13.93 11.61 -26.38
C GLY A 313 -12.85 11.19 -25.38
N ILE A 314 -12.49 9.89 -25.33
CA ILE A 314 -11.37 9.37 -24.56
C ILE A 314 -10.30 8.81 -25.49
N GLU A 315 -9.04 9.00 -25.12
CA GLU A 315 -7.89 8.38 -25.76
C GLU A 315 -6.99 7.77 -24.70
N ILE A 316 -6.46 6.56 -24.96
CA ILE A 316 -5.55 5.88 -24.04
C ILE A 316 -4.30 5.53 -24.81
N HIS A 317 -3.15 5.95 -24.30
CA HIS A 317 -1.88 5.66 -24.93
C HIS A 317 -0.85 5.19 -23.90
N PRO A 318 0.04 4.24 -24.28
CA PRO A 318 1.11 3.81 -23.41
C PRO A 318 2.18 4.91 -23.30
N ILE A 319 2.60 5.24 -22.08
CA ILE A 319 3.79 6.09 -21.84
C ILE A 319 5.05 5.22 -21.70
N VAL A 320 4.89 4.05 -21.09
CA VAL A 320 5.94 3.03 -21.00
C VAL A 320 5.34 1.72 -21.47
N LYS A 321 5.82 1.21 -22.61
CA LYS A 321 5.83 -0.22 -22.91
C LYS A 321 7.27 -0.68 -22.70
N SER A 322 7.57 -1.35 -21.60
CA SER A 322 8.89 -1.95 -21.42
C SER A 322 9.01 -3.17 -22.33
N GLY A 323 9.55 -2.96 -23.53
CA GLY A 323 10.47 -3.91 -24.13
C GLY A 323 11.89 -3.57 -23.65
N GLY A 324 12.44 -4.39 -22.76
CA GLY A 324 13.87 -4.47 -22.45
C GLY A 324 14.42 -3.48 -21.42
N PHE A 325 14.74 -3.98 -20.22
CA PHE A 325 16.09 -4.04 -19.65
C PHE A 325 16.17 -5.24 -18.70
#